data_AF-B8MA09-F1
#
_entry.id   AF-B8MA09-F1
#
_cell.length_a   1.000
_cell.length_b   1.000
_cell.length_c   1.000
_cell.angle_alpha   90.00
_cell.angle_beta   90.00
_cell.angle_gamma   90.00
#
_symmetry.space_group_name_H-M   'P 1'
#
loop_
_entity.id
_entity.type
_entity.pdbx_description
1 polymer ?
#
loop_
_entity_poly.entity_id
_entity_poly.type
_entity_poly.pdbx_seq_one_letter_code
_entity_poly.pdbx_strand_id
1 'polypeptide(L)'
;MSQKLHALLNTAIILSEQFQTTLDTTPPTTSEDAPTITTTEGPADPTKSLRAQVTKLSLLAITSPFTPSAISTCLVSVNDSVMPSMVTAALLLTPGEYTKAFSTEARILVKTGLKEFAALVREITDVANKFDTNNEEKKELSKSEKDVITSQTGRVWDVCDSISTLVVNGVVGHVAKRVQEWHDLVKDAIDELEEWDPEDEDGGFEELMGSDDDDESTTKIGEDEDGDQDEGMEALRNQKKSLLRALKPISQIYPAIITHRLKKGGLTTSDKTQIGKLETLTSNLQSVPDHVDEAAGSLYEHNLDDCIRFLGLAKVTADKAIELVVTPWSTSEEDKFTVWSKTWRKVMGDVISDVRP
;
A
#
# COMPACT_ATOMS: atom_id res chain seq x y z
N MET A 1 -22.84 -8.92 -38.14
CA MET A 1 -22.59 -9.87 -37.03
C MET A 1 -23.78 -9.92 -36.06
N SER A 2 -23.72 -10.77 -35.03
CA SER A 2 -24.90 -11.02 -34.17
C SER A 2 -25.11 -9.90 -33.15
N GLN A 3 -26.28 -9.26 -33.16
CA GLN A 3 -26.76 -8.38 -32.07
C GLN A 3 -26.51 -8.97 -30.67
N LYS A 4 -26.44 -10.30 -30.57
CA LYS A 4 -26.09 -11.04 -29.36
C LYS A 4 -24.70 -10.73 -28.82
N LEU A 5 -23.68 -10.57 -29.66
CA LEU A 5 -22.31 -10.26 -29.21
C LEU A 5 -22.26 -8.85 -28.60
N HIS A 6 -22.81 -7.86 -29.31
CA HIS A 6 -22.91 -6.48 -28.81
C HIS A 6 -23.69 -6.39 -27.50
N ALA A 7 -24.79 -7.14 -27.38
CA ALA A 7 -25.52 -7.25 -26.13
C ALA A 7 -24.63 -7.80 -25.00
N LEU A 8 -23.88 -8.87 -25.23
CA LEU A 8 -22.99 -9.47 -24.23
C LEU A 8 -21.82 -8.56 -23.82
N LEU A 9 -21.23 -7.83 -24.77
CA LEU A 9 -20.17 -6.85 -24.52
C LEU A 9 -20.69 -5.71 -23.64
N ASN A 10 -21.85 -5.15 -23.99
CA ASN A 10 -22.50 -4.11 -23.18
C ASN A 10 -22.88 -4.64 -21.80
N THR A 11 -23.41 -5.87 -21.71
CA THR A 11 -23.70 -6.51 -20.42
C THR A 11 -22.43 -6.65 -19.57
N ALA A 12 -21.30 -7.07 -20.14
CA ALA A 12 -20.04 -7.21 -19.41
C ALA A 12 -19.54 -5.88 -18.83
N ILE A 13 -19.66 -4.79 -19.60
CA ILE A 13 -19.30 -3.42 -19.15
C ILE A 13 -20.22 -2.98 -18.01
N ILE A 14 -21.54 -3.09 -18.20
CA ILE A 14 -22.55 -2.67 -17.20
C ILE A 14 -22.39 -3.47 -15.90
N LEU A 15 -22.23 -4.79 -15.99
CA LEU A 15 -22.02 -5.65 -14.82
C LEU A 15 -20.73 -5.26 -14.09
N SER A 16 -19.64 -4.99 -14.82
CA SER A 16 -18.39 -4.55 -14.21
C SER A 16 -18.56 -3.25 -13.43
N GLU A 17 -19.32 -2.28 -13.96
CA GLU A 17 -19.59 -1.00 -13.29
C GLU A 17 -20.51 -1.17 -12.06
N GLN A 18 -21.54 -2.00 -12.17
CA GLN A 18 -22.45 -2.33 -11.06
C GLN A 18 -21.71 -3.05 -9.92
N PHE A 19 -20.85 -4.01 -10.26
CA PHE A 19 -20.04 -4.71 -9.26
C PHE A 19 -19.00 -3.81 -8.60
N GLN A 20 -18.36 -2.90 -9.35
CA GLN A 20 -17.48 -1.89 -8.76
C GLN A 20 -18.24 -1.02 -7.74
N THR A 21 -19.45 -0.58 -8.08
CA THR A 21 -20.31 0.21 -7.19
C THR A 21 -20.72 -0.60 -5.95
N THR A 22 -21.00 -1.90 -6.12
CA THR A 22 -21.34 -2.80 -5.01
C THR A 22 -20.17 -2.96 -4.04
N LEU A 23 -18.94 -3.04 -4.54
CA LEU A 23 -17.74 -3.16 -3.70
C LEU A 23 -17.45 -1.88 -2.89
N ASP A 24 -17.90 -0.73 -3.37
CA ASP A 24 -17.82 0.55 -2.64
C ASP A 24 -18.82 0.64 -1.49
N THR A 25 -19.90 -0.15 -1.53
CA THR A 25 -20.85 -0.23 -0.42
C THR A 25 -20.29 -1.11 0.71
N THR A 26 -20.24 -0.54 1.91
CA THR A 26 -19.91 -1.31 3.13
C THR A 26 -20.99 -2.37 3.34
N PRO A 27 -20.65 -3.66 3.50
CA PRO A 27 -21.64 -4.68 3.77
C PRO A 27 -22.30 -4.36 5.13
N PRO A 28 -23.63 -4.55 5.28
CA PRO A 28 -24.26 -4.43 6.57
C PRO A 28 -23.65 -5.46 7.53
N THR A 29 -23.31 -5.01 8.74
CA THR A 29 -22.92 -5.87 9.86
C THR A 29 -24.09 -6.84 10.12
N THR A 30 -24.03 -8.03 9.51
CA THR A 30 -25.07 -9.03 9.69
C THR A 30 -24.66 -9.89 10.88
N SER A 31 -25.42 -9.75 11.97
CA SER A 31 -25.38 -10.60 13.15
C SER A 31 -25.75 -12.04 12.78
N GLU A 32 -24.98 -12.98 13.34
CA GLU A 32 -25.29 -14.40 13.59
C GLU A 32 -25.71 -15.30 12.40
N ASP A 33 -24.98 -16.42 12.27
CA ASP A 33 -25.22 -17.58 11.41
C ASP A 33 -25.11 -17.40 9.88
N ALA A 34 -23.86 -17.27 9.40
CA ALA A 34 -23.50 -17.74 8.06
C ALA A 34 -22.66 -19.03 8.20
N PRO A 35 -22.92 -20.09 7.41
CA PRO A 35 -22.16 -21.32 7.51
C PRO A 35 -20.71 -21.04 7.15
N THR A 36 -19.78 -21.42 8.03
CA THR A 36 -18.34 -21.45 7.77
C THR A 36 -18.08 -22.41 6.63
N ILE A 37 -18.03 -21.90 5.40
CA ILE A 37 -17.49 -22.68 4.28
C ILE A 37 -15.97 -22.64 4.45
N THR A 38 -15.45 -23.75 4.98
CA THR A 38 -14.04 -24.11 4.88
C THR A 38 -13.58 -23.88 3.44
N THR A 39 -12.67 -22.92 3.26
CA THR A 39 -11.99 -22.61 2.00
C THR A 39 -11.03 -23.72 1.62
N THR A 40 -11.56 -24.90 1.37
CA THR A 40 -10.85 -26.03 0.77
C THR A 40 -11.89 -26.84 0.00
N GLU A 41 -11.82 -26.76 -1.33
CA GLU A 41 -12.51 -27.61 -2.32
C GLU A 41 -13.78 -27.05 -3.01
N GLY A 42 -13.56 -26.24 -4.06
CA GLY A 42 -14.43 -26.05 -5.24
C GLY A 42 -14.79 -24.59 -5.60
N PRO A 43 -15.08 -24.23 -6.88
CA PRO A 43 -14.51 -24.65 -8.17
C PRO A 43 -13.25 -23.80 -8.50
N ALA A 44 -12.70 -23.92 -9.71
CA ALA A 44 -11.47 -23.24 -10.15
C ALA A 44 -11.33 -21.80 -9.64
N ASP A 45 -10.18 -21.50 -9.03
CA ASP A 45 -9.74 -20.17 -8.62
C ASP A 45 -10.22 -19.09 -9.63
N PRO A 46 -11.14 -18.20 -9.23
CA PRO A 46 -11.80 -17.31 -10.17
C PRO A 46 -10.81 -16.34 -10.83
N THR A 47 -9.68 -16.06 -10.19
CA THR A 47 -8.60 -15.25 -10.79
C THR A 47 -7.89 -15.97 -11.93
N LYS A 48 -7.59 -17.26 -11.76
CA LYS A 48 -7.02 -18.11 -12.83
C LYS A 48 -8.01 -18.29 -13.97
N SER A 49 -9.29 -18.43 -13.64
CA SER A 49 -10.37 -18.50 -14.62
C SER A 49 -10.49 -17.20 -15.41
N LEU A 50 -10.45 -16.04 -14.74
CA LEU A 50 -10.44 -14.73 -15.41
C LEU A 50 -9.24 -14.60 -16.35
N ARG A 51 -8.03 -14.91 -15.86
CA ARG A 51 -6.80 -14.88 -16.66
C ARG A 51 -6.92 -15.73 -17.92
N ALA A 52 -7.37 -16.98 -17.80
CA ALA A 52 -7.54 -17.89 -18.92
C ALA A 52 -8.56 -17.38 -19.95
N GLN A 53 -9.71 -16.87 -19.49
CA GLN A 53 -10.74 -16.32 -20.38
C GLN A 53 -10.26 -15.04 -21.06
N VAL A 54 -9.53 -14.17 -20.36
CA VAL A 54 -8.97 -12.93 -20.90
C VAL A 54 -7.90 -13.20 -21.95
N THR A 55 -7.01 -14.18 -21.71
CA THR A 55 -6.07 -14.65 -22.73
C THR A 55 -6.81 -15.14 -23.98
N LYS A 56 -7.86 -15.95 -23.80
CA LYS A 56 -8.65 -16.47 -24.91
C LYS A 56 -9.40 -15.36 -25.66
N LEU A 57 -10.00 -14.40 -24.95
CA LEU A 57 -10.66 -13.23 -25.52
C LEU A 57 -9.69 -12.39 -26.35
N SER A 58 -8.51 -12.11 -25.80
CA SER A 58 -7.44 -11.37 -26.47
C SER A 58 -7.02 -12.06 -27.78
N LEU A 59 -6.71 -13.35 -27.71
CA LEU A 59 -6.35 -14.15 -28.89
C LEU A 59 -7.46 -14.13 -29.96
N LEU A 60 -8.71 -14.39 -29.57
CA LEU A 60 -9.84 -14.40 -30.49
C LEU A 60 -10.13 -13.01 -31.10
N ALA A 61 -9.81 -11.93 -30.39
CA ALA A 61 -9.97 -10.57 -30.89
C ALA A 61 -8.87 -10.19 -31.89
N ILE A 62 -7.61 -10.60 -31.66
CA ILE A 62 -6.47 -10.22 -32.51
C ILE A 62 -6.27 -11.13 -33.73
N THR A 63 -6.74 -12.38 -33.68
CA THR A 63 -6.56 -13.35 -34.78
C THR A 63 -7.69 -13.25 -35.81
N SER A 64 -7.33 -13.20 -37.09
CA SER A 64 -8.29 -13.35 -38.20
C SER A 64 -8.53 -14.84 -38.50
N PRO A 65 -9.77 -15.29 -38.79
CA PRO A 65 -11.00 -14.48 -38.86
C PRO A 65 -11.57 -14.15 -37.47
N PHE A 66 -12.17 -12.97 -37.36
CA PHE A 66 -12.89 -12.59 -36.15
C PHE A 66 -14.04 -13.57 -35.92
N THR A 67 -14.10 -14.17 -34.72
CA THR A 67 -15.06 -15.26 -34.43
C THR A 67 -16.04 -14.84 -33.31
N PRO A 68 -17.17 -14.17 -33.66
CA PRO A 68 -18.13 -13.64 -32.68
C PRO A 68 -18.71 -14.67 -31.71
N SER A 69 -18.95 -15.90 -32.19
CA SER A 69 -19.52 -16.99 -31.38
C SER A 69 -18.57 -17.45 -30.28
N ALA A 70 -17.27 -17.57 -30.58
CA ALA A 70 -16.27 -17.96 -29.61
C ALA A 70 -16.04 -16.88 -28.54
N ILE A 71 -16.05 -15.60 -28.96
CA ILE A 71 -15.97 -14.46 -28.03
C ILE A 71 -17.21 -14.44 -27.12
N SER A 72 -18.40 -14.64 -27.69
CA SER A 72 -19.65 -14.70 -26.93
C SER A 72 -19.60 -15.78 -25.84
N THR A 73 -19.08 -16.98 -26.15
CA THR A 73 -18.94 -18.05 -25.15
C THR A 73 -17.99 -17.67 -24.01
N CYS A 74 -16.88 -16.98 -24.31
CA CYS A 74 -15.95 -16.53 -23.27
C CYS A 74 -16.59 -15.45 -22.39
N LEU A 75 -17.30 -14.48 -22.99
CA LEU A 75 -18.02 -13.43 -22.24
C LEU A 75 -19.12 -14.00 -21.35
N VAL A 76 -19.91 -14.97 -21.84
CA VAL A 76 -20.93 -15.65 -21.02
C VAL A 76 -20.29 -16.32 -19.81
N SER A 77 -19.17 -17.03 -19.99
CA SER A 77 -18.47 -17.66 -18.87
C SER A 77 -17.97 -16.64 -17.83
N VAL A 78 -17.52 -15.46 -18.28
CA VAL A 78 -17.03 -14.42 -17.38
C VAL A 78 -18.18 -13.71 -16.66
N ASN A 79 -19.24 -13.37 -17.39
CA ASN A 79 -20.43 -12.66 -16.87
C ASN A 79 -21.21 -13.51 -15.86
N ASP A 80 -21.44 -14.79 -16.18
CA ASP A 80 -22.35 -15.63 -15.40
C ASP A 80 -21.68 -16.24 -14.17
N SER A 81 -20.34 -16.38 -14.18
CA SER A 81 -19.63 -17.13 -13.13
C SER A 81 -18.41 -16.41 -12.58
N VAL A 82 -17.47 -15.98 -13.41
CA VAL A 82 -16.16 -15.48 -12.92
C VAL A 82 -16.32 -14.16 -12.17
N MET A 83 -16.95 -13.15 -12.78
CA MET A 83 -17.13 -11.84 -12.13
C MET A 83 -17.97 -11.95 -10.84
N PRO A 84 -19.15 -12.60 -10.84
CA PRO A 84 -19.91 -12.80 -9.60
C PRO A 84 -19.08 -13.51 -8.52
N SER A 85 -18.33 -14.55 -8.87
CA SER A 85 -17.53 -15.31 -7.89
C SER A 85 -16.43 -14.45 -7.25
N MET A 86 -15.74 -13.61 -8.03
CA MET A 86 -14.71 -12.70 -7.49
C MET A 86 -15.32 -11.66 -6.55
N VAL A 87 -16.46 -11.09 -6.94
CA VAL A 87 -17.16 -10.08 -6.13
C VAL A 87 -17.69 -10.69 -4.85
N THR A 88 -18.34 -11.85 -4.93
CA THR A 88 -18.82 -12.59 -3.76
C THR A 88 -17.66 -12.94 -2.83
N ALA A 89 -16.53 -13.44 -3.35
CA ALA A 89 -15.36 -13.73 -2.54
C ALA A 89 -14.85 -12.48 -1.80
N ALA A 90 -14.77 -11.33 -2.45
CA ALA A 90 -14.36 -10.08 -1.81
C ALA A 90 -15.38 -9.56 -0.79
N LEU A 91 -16.68 -9.78 -1.01
CA LEU A 91 -17.74 -9.38 -0.08
C LEU A 91 -17.81 -10.29 1.16
N LEU A 92 -17.42 -11.57 1.04
CA LEU A 92 -17.33 -12.50 2.15
C LEU A 92 -16.17 -12.20 3.10
N LEU A 93 -15.17 -11.41 2.67
CA LEU A 93 -14.12 -10.93 3.55
C LEU A 93 -14.67 -9.82 4.46
N THR A 94 -15.05 -10.21 5.68
CA THR A 94 -15.56 -9.28 6.68
C THR A 94 -14.41 -8.68 7.53
N PRO A 95 -14.45 -7.37 7.84
CA PRO A 95 -13.41 -6.71 8.65
C PRO A 95 -13.17 -7.30 10.05
N GLY A 96 -14.10 -8.10 10.57
CA GLY A 96 -13.96 -8.75 11.88
C GLY A 96 -13.25 -10.11 11.86
N GLU A 97 -13.15 -10.75 10.70
CA GLU A 97 -12.51 -12.07 10.55
C GLU A 97 -11.16 -11.96 9.82
N TYR A 98 -11.06 -11.02 8.88
CA TYR A 98 -9.86 -10.75 8.10
C TYR A 98 -9.68 -9.24 8.16
N THR A 99 -8.67 -8.76 8.88
CA THR A 99 -8.44 -7.34 9.22
C THR A 99 -8.97 -6.32 8.20
N LYS A 100 -9.44 -5.16 8.66
CA LYS A 100 -9.98 -4.08 7.81
C LYS A 100 -9.07 -3.76 6.62
N ALA A 101 -7.76 -3.67 6.84
CA ALA A 101 -6.79 -3.44 5.78
C ALA A 101 -6.79 -4.55 4.71
N PHE A 102 -6.80 -5.81 5.12
CA PHE A 102 -6.82 -6.96 4.20
C PHE A 102 -8.12 -7.04 3.40
N SER A 103 -9.28 -6.90 4.07
CA SER A 103 -10.59 -6.91 3.41
C SER A 103 -10.73 -5.75 2.41
N THR A 104 -10.19 -4.58 2.74
CA THR A 104 -10.19 -3.38 1.89
C THR A 104 -9.27 -3.57 0.69
N GLU A 105 -8.05 -4.09 0.89
CA GLU A 105 -7.12 -4.42 -0.20
C GLU A 105 -7.75 -5.40 -1.20
N ALA A 106 -8.36 -6.49 -0.71
CA ALA A 106 -9.01 -7.47 -1.58
C ALA A 106 -10.11 -6.83 -2.43
N ARG A 107 -10.93 -5.94 -1.85
CA ARG A 107 -11.96 -5.19 -2.59
C ARG A 107 -11.36 -4.27 -3.64
N ILE A 108 -10.29 -3.54 -3.31
CA ILE A 108 -9.59 -2.65 -4.24
C ILE A 108 -9.03 -3.45 -5.42
N LEU A 109 -8.40 -4.60 -5.17
CA LEU A 109 -7.85 -5.44 -6.23
C LEU A 109 -8.95 -6.02 -7.13
N VAL A 110 -10.04 -6.54 -6.57
CA VAL A 110 -11.18 -7.03 -7.38
C VAL A 110 -11.82 -5.89 -8.17
N LYS A 111 -12.00 -4.71 -7.56
CA LYS A 111 -12.51 -3.51 -8.25
C LYS A 111 -11.60 -3.11 -9.42
N THR A 112 -10.29 -3.12 -9.19
CA THR A 112 -9.30 -2.84 -10.23
C THR A 112 -9.37 -3.88 -11.35
N GLY A 113 -9.50 -5.16 -11.01
CA GLY A 113 -9.63 -6.25 -11.98
C GLY A 113 -10.87 -6.09 -12.87
N LEU A 114 -12.01 -5.70 -12.29
CA LEU A 114 -13.24 -5.39 -13.04
C LEU A 114 -13.07 -4.16 -13.93
N LYS A 115 -12.39 -3.12 -13.45
CA LYS A 115 -12.10 -1.91 -14.23
C LYS A 115 -11.23 -2.22 -15.45
N GLU A 116 -10.16 -2.98 -15.25
CA GLU A 116 -9.26 -3.37 -16.35
C GLU A 116 -9.92 -4.35 -17.33
N PHE A 117 -10.73 -5.28 -16.82
CA PHE A 117 -11.53 -6.16 -17.67
C PHE A 117 -12.53 -5.35 -18.51
N ALA A 118 -13.23 -4.39 -17.92
CA ALA A 118 -14.14 -3.51 -18.67
C ALA A 118 -13.41 -2.68 -19.73
N ALA A 119 -12.19 -2.22 -19.46
CA ALA A 119 -11.35 -1.53 -20.46
C ALA A 119 -11.03 -2.45 -21.64
N LEU A 120 -10.60 -3.70 -21.39
CA LEU A 120 -10.37 -4.69 -22.45
C LEU A 120 -11.64 -4.96 -23.28
N VAL A 121 -12.80 -5.09 -22.62
CA VAL A 121 -14.08 -5.33 -23.31
C VAL A 121 -14.48 -4.14 -24.18
N ARG A 122 -14.19 -2.90 -23.78
CA ARG A 122 -14.42 -1.71 -24.62
C ARG A 122 -13.57 -1.74 -25.89
N GLU A 123 -12.28 -2.08 -25.79
CA GLU A 123 -11.42 -2.25 -26.98
C GLU A 123 -11.94 -3.33 -27.93
N ILE A 124 -12.41 -4.47 -27.39
CA ILE A 124 -13.02 -5.54 -28.19
C ILE A 124 -14.33 -5.07 -28.84
N THR A 125 -15.08 -4.19 -28.19
CA THR A 125 -16.31 -3.60 -28.74
C THR A 125 -15.99 -2.72 -29.94
N ASP A 126 -14.95 -1.90 -29.86
CA ASP A 126 -14.50 -1.06 -30.96
C ASP A 126 -14.02 -1.89 -32.16
N VAL A 127 -13.34 -2.99 -31.90
CA VAL A 127 -12.97 -3.99 -32.91
C VAL A 127 -14.22 -4.58 -33.57
N ALA A 128 -15.20 -5.03 -32.78
CA ALA A 128 -16.44 -5.59 -33.30
C ALA A 128 -17.22 -4.56 -34.17
N ASN A 129 -17.29 -3.30 -33.75
CA ASN A 129 -17.93 -2.23 -34.50
C ASN A 129 -17.27 -1.99 -35.87
N LYS A 130 -15.92 -2.03 -35.93
CA LYS A 130 -15.17 -1.88 -37.19
C LYS A 130 -15.46 -3.01 -38.18
N PHE A 131 -15.52 -4.24 -37.69
CA PHE A 131 -15.84 -5.41 -38.53
C PHE A 131 -17.29 -5.38 -39.05
N ASP A 132 -18.25 -4.88 -38.26
CA ASP A 132 -19.65 -4.71 -38.69
C ASP A 132 -19.80 -3.60 -39.74
N THR A 133 -19.05 -2.51 -39.61
CA THR A 133 -19.16 -1.33 -40.50
C THR A 133 -18.53 -1.60 -41.86
N ASN A 134 -17.39 -2.31 -41.89
CA ASN A 134 -16.63 -2.53 -43.13
C ASN A 134 -17.03 -3.79 -43.90
N ASN A 135 -17.86 -4.68 -43.34
CA ASN A 135 -18.24 -5.97 -43.95
C ASN A 135 -17.00 -6.83 -44.32
N GLU A 136 -15.88 -6.62 -43.63
CA GLU A 136 -14.56 -7.18 -43.91
C GLU A 136 -14.16 -8.16 -42.80
N GLU A 137 -14.94 -9.23 -42.59
CA GLU A 137 -14.70 -10.27 -41.55
C GLU A 137 -13.31 -10.95 -41.65
N LYS A 138 -12.57 -10.73 -42.75
CA LYS A 138 -11.25 -11.31 -43.02
C LYS A 138 -10.08 -10.33 -42.87
N LYS A 139 -10.34 -9.04 -42.64
CA LYS A 139 -9.26 -8.05 -42.55
C LYS A 139 -8.51 -8.20 -41.25
N GLU A 140 -7.19 -8.26 -41.35
CA GLU A 140 -6.36 -8.26 -40.16
C GLU A 140 -6.38 -6.90 -39.47
N LEU A 141 -6.48 -6.90 -38.14
CA LEU A 141 -6.28 -5.72 -37.32
C LEU A 141 -4.89 -5.13 -37.55
N SER A 142 -4.79 -3.81 -37.47
CA SER A 142 -3.50 -3.12 -37.52
C SER A 142 -2.63 -3.50 -36.32
N LYS A 143 -1.31 -3.36 -36.47
CA LYS A 143 -0.37 -3.65 -35.39
C LYS A 143 -0.68 -2.84 -34.13
N SER A 144 -1.03 -1.56 -34.29
CA SER A 144 -1.39 -0.66 -33.18
C SER A 144 -2.59 -1.19 -32.39
N GLU A 145 -3.64 -1.67 -33.06
CA GLU A 145 -4.83 -2.22 -32.39
C GLU A 145 -4.52 -3.51 -31.64
N LYS A 146 -3.70 -4.39 -32.23
CA LYS A 146 -3.24 -5.62 -31.57
C LYS A 146 -2.42 -5.29 -30.31
N ASP A 147 -1.57 -4.28 -30.39
CA ASP A 147 -0.73 -3.83 -29.27
C ASP A 147 -1.59 -3.28 -28.12
N VAL A 148 -2.64 -2.50 -28.41
CA VAL A 148 -3.59 -1.99 -27.40
C VAL A 148 -4.30 -3.13 -26.68
N ILE A 149 -4.87 -4.10 -27.41
CA ILE A 149 -5.58 -5.24 -26.81
C ILE A 149 -4.63 -6.09 -25.97
N THR A 150 -3.42 -6.34 -26.47
CA THR A 150 -2.40 -7.12 -25.74
C THR A 150 -1.95 -6.40 -24.47
N SER A 151 -1.79 -5.07 -24.53
CA SER A 151 -1.47 -4.24 -23.36
C SER A 151 -2.58 -4.30 -22.29
N GLN A 152 -3.85 -4.12 -22.69
CA GLN A 152 -4.98 -4.24 -21.75
C GLN A 152 -5.11 -5.65 -21.16
N THR A 153 -4.80 -6.68 -21.96
CA THR A 153 -4.74 -8.08 -21.50
C THR A 153 -3.68 -8.24 -20.40
N GLY A 154 -2.49 -7.65 -20.58
CA GLY A 154 -1.42 -7.65 -19.59
C GLY A 154 -1.83 -6.98 -18.28
N ARG A 155 -2.52 -5.84 -18.34
CA ARG A 155 -3.02 -5.14 -17.14
C ARG A 155 -4.00 -6.00 -16.33
N VAL A 156 -4.87 -6.76 -16.99
CA VAL A 156 -5.75 -7.71 -16.29
C VAL A 156 -4.96 -8.86 -15.66
N TRP A 157 -3.90 -9.34 -16.32
CA TRP A 157 -3.02 -10.36 -15.76
C TRP A 157 -2.32 -9.90 -14.50
N ASP A 158 -1.76 -8.69 -14.50
CA ASP A 158 -1.06 -8.10 -13.34
C ASP A 158 -1.98 -8.05 -12.11
N VAL A 159 -3.25 -7.70 -12.31
CA VAL A 159 -4.24 -7.71 -11.23
C VAL A 159 -4.56 -9.13 -10.77
N CYS A 160 -4.72 -10.10 -11.69
CA CYS A 160 -4.94 -11.50 -11.32
C CYS A 160 -3.77 -12.07 -10.49
N ASP A 161 -2.54 -11.71 -10.84
CA ASP A 161 -1.33 -12.13 -10.13
C ASP A 161 -1.23 -11.46 -8.76
N SER A 162 -1.64 -10.19 -8.67
CA SER A 162 -1.73 -9.45 -7.40
C SER A 162 -2.76 -10.08 -6.45
N ILE A 163 -3.96 -10.45 -6.95
CA ILE A 163 -4.97 -11.14 -6.14
C ILE A 163 -4.46 -12.53 -5.72
N SER A 164 -3.84 -13.28 -6.64
CA SER A 164 -3.26 -14.59 -6.32
C SER A 164 -2.20 -14.47 -5.21
N THR A 165 -1.35 -13.45 -5.29
CA THR A 165 -0.32 -13.16 -4.28
C THR A 165 -0.95 -12.80 -2.93
N LEU A 166 -2.03 -12.00 -2.92
CA LEU A 166 -2.76 -11.67 -1.70
C LEU A 166 -3.34 -12.92 -1.03
N VAL A 167 -3.94 -13.81 -1.81
CA VAL A 167 -4.52 -15.07 -1.31
C VAL A 167 -3.45 -16.01 -0.75
N VAL A 168 -2.32 -16.16 -1.44
CA VAL A 168 -1.20 -17.00 -1.01
C VAL A 168 -0.55 -16.47 0.27
N ASN A 169 -0.35 -15.17 0.37
CA ASN A 169 0.27 -14.54 1.54
C ASN A 169 -0.68 -14.47 2.75
N GLY A 170 -1.99 -14.44 2.51
CA GLY A 170 -3.02 -14.31 3.53
C GLY A 170 -2.89 -13.03 4.36
N VAL A 171 -3.64 -12.98 5.46
CA VAL A 171 -3.68 -11.81 6.36
C VAL A 171 -2.30 -11.52 6.95
N VAL A 172 -1.58 -12.56 7.39
CA VAL A 172 -0.28 -12.42 8.04
C VAL A 172 0.78 -11.89 7.09
N GLY A 173 0.86 -12.45 5.88
CA GLY A 173 1.81 -12.00 4.87
C GLY A 173 1.48 -10.59 4.36
N HIS A 174 0.20 -10.24 4.21
CA HIS A 174 -0.21 -8.89 3.87
C HIS A 174 0.20 -7.87 4.93
N VAL A 175 -0.09 -8.14 6.21
CA VAL A 175 0.31 -7.24 7.31
C VAL A 175 1.83 -7.15 7.40
N ALA A 176 2.56 -8.26 7.26
CA ALA A 176 4.02 -8.24 7.27
C ALA A 176 4.61 -7.38 6.14
N LYS A 177 3.99 -7.39 4.94
CA LYS A 177 4.38 -6.52 3.83
C LYS A 177 4.15 -5.05 4.17
N ARG A 178 2.98 -4.68 4.70
CA ARG A 178 2.67 -3.30 5.12
C ARG A 178 3.62 -2.79 6.20
N VAL A 179 3.91 -3.63 7.20
CA VAL A 179 4.87 -3.31 8.26
C VAL A 179 6.27 -3.12 7.70
N GLN A 180 6.66 -3.87 6.66
CA GLN A 180 7.94 -3.65 5.97
C GLN A 180 7.94 -2.33 5.20
N GLU A 181 6.87 -1.99 4.48
CA GLU A 181 6.75 -0.71 3.77
C GLU A 181 6.91 0.48 4.74
N TRP A 182 6.29 0.42 5.93
CA TRP A 182 6.44 1.47 6.95
C TRP A 182 7.82 1.53 7.57
N HIS A 183 8.48 0.38 7.75
CA HIS A 183 9.88 0.35 8.16
C HIS A 183 10.77 1.07 7.15
N ASP A 184 10.53 0.83 5.86
CA ASP A 184 11.33 1.42 4.80
C ASP A 184 11.13 2.95 4.78
N LEU A 185 9.90 3.46 4.98
CA LEU A 185 9.65 4.90 5.16
C LEU A 185 10.43 5.51 6.33
N VAL A 186 10.42 4.86 7.50
CA VAL A 186 11.18 5.35 8.67
C VAL A 186 12.67 5.32 8.40
N LYS A 187 13.16 4.30 7.69
CA LYS A 187 14.57 4.18 7.33
C LYS A 187 14.98 5.27 6.35
N ASP A 188 14.16 5.52 5.33
CA ASP A 188 14.41 6.57 4.35
C ASP A 188 14.45 7.95 5.02
N ALA A 189 13.54 8.24 5.95
CA ALA A 189 13.56 9.48 6.74
C ALA A 189 14.79 9.61 7.66
N ILE A 190 15.27 8.50 8.23
CA ILE A 190 16.53 8.49 9.01
C ILE A 190 17.73 8.76 8.10
N ASP A 191 17.78 8.10 6.94
CA ASP A 191 18.88 8.24 5.98
C ASP A 191 18.91 9.70 5.43
N GLU A 192 17.75 10.28 5.12
CA GLU A 192 17.61 11.70 4.74
C GLU A 192 18.10 12.65 5.84
N LEU A 193 17.66 12.43 7.09
CA LEU A 193 18.09 13.23 8.22
C LEU A 193 19.59 13.10 8.51
N GLU A 194 20.20 11.93 8.26
CA GLU A 194 21.65 11.75 8.37
C GLU A 194 22.41 12.61 7.36
N GLU A 195 21.90 12.70 6.13
CA GLU A 195 22.49 13.46 5.03
C GLU A 195 22.30 14.98 5.16
N TRP A 196 21.23 15.45 5.80
CA TRP A 196 20.93 16.88 5.95
C TRP A 196 21.94 17.63 6.86
N ASP A 197 22.67 18.63 6.35
CA ASP A 197 23.55 19.48 7.18
C ASP A 197 22.88 20.83 7.50
N PRO A 198 22.69 21.19 8.79
CA PRO A 198 22.16 22.51 9.15
C PRO A 198 23.02 23.70 8.70
N GLU A 199 24.30 23.51 8.38
CA GLU A 199 25.18 24.58 7.88
C GLU A 199 24.97 24.91 6.39
N ASP A 200 24.36 24.01 5.61
CA ASP A 200 24.19 24.19 4.17
C ASP A 200 23.03 25.16 3.82
N GLU A 201 22.24 25.62 4.80
CA GLU A 201 21.11 26.54 4.60
C GLU A 201 21.53 28.01 4.37
N ASP A 202 22.74 28.43 4.75
CA ASP A 202 23.20 29.83 4.65
C ASP A 202 23.81 30.21 3.26
N GLY A 203 23.90 29.28 2.31
CA GLY A 203 24.52 29.54 1.00
C GLY A 203 23.55 29.81 -0.16
N GLY A 204 22.23 29.65 0.03
CA GLY A 204 21.32 29.44 -1.09
C GLY A 204 20.52 30.64 -1.60
N PHE A 205 20.39 31.72 -0.82
CA PHE A 205 19.46 32.81 -1.14
C PHE A 205 20.12 34.18 -1.34
N GLU A 206 21.30 34.44 -0.76
CA GLU A 206 21.99 35.73 -0.95
C GLU A 206 22.73 35.84 -2.29
N GLU A 207 23.20 34.74 -2.89
CA GLU A 207 23.91 34.79 -4.19
C GLU A 207 22.96 34.98 -5.40
N LEU A 208 21.64 34.86 -5.21
CA LEU A 208 20.62 35.14 -6.24
C LEU A 208 20.22 36.62 -6.30
N MET A 209 20.59 37.42 -5.30
CA MET A 209 20.37 38.87 -5.25
C MET A 209 21.67 39.65 -5.43
N GLY A 210 22.59 39.13 -6.26
CA GLY A 210 23.67 39.93 -6.86
C GLY A 210 23.10 41.02 -7.76
N SER A 211 22.65 42.11 -7.13
CA SER A 211 22.23 43.34 -7.79
C SER A 211 23.44 43.97 -8.47
N ASP A 212 23.41 43.96 -9.80
CA ASP A 212 24.18 44.83 -10.66
C ASP A 212 23.69 46.26 -10.41
N ASP A 213 24.37 47.02 -9.54
CA ASP A 213 24.40 48.48 -9.62
C ASP A 213 25.54 49.07 -8.75
N ASP A 214 26.45 49.76 -9.42
CA ASP A 214 27.46 50.66 -8.89
C ASP A 214 26.82 51.75 -8.00
N ASP A 215 27.28 51.94 -6.75
CA ASP A 215 27.77 53.25 -6.29
C ASP A 215 28.46 53.20 -4.92
N GLU A 216 29.48 54.04 -4.78
CA GLU A 216 30.27 54.26 -3.56
C GLU A 216 29.43 54.79 -2.39
N SER A 217 29.43 54.11 -1.24
CA SER A 217 29.63 54.81 0.04
C SER A 217 30.01 53.85 1.18
N THR A 218 31.18 54.11 1.76
CA THR A 218 31.61 53.62 3.06
C THR A 218 30.58 53.86 4.16
N THR A 219 30.01 52.79 4.71
CA THR A 219 29.52 52.76 6.08
C THR A 219 30.05 51.51 6.76
N LYS A 220 30.99 51.70 7.69
CA LYS A 220 31.33 50.70 8.70
C LYS A 220 30.08 50.45 9.54
N ILE A 221 29.47 49.28 9.40
CA ILE A 221 28.53 48.73 10.38
C ILE A 221 29.23 47.52 10.97
N GLY A 222 29.20 47.45 12.30
CA GLY A 222 30.07 46.63 13.12
C GLY A 222 29.92 45.14 12.85
N GLU A 223 31.08 44.48 12.82
CA GLU A 223 31.29 43.15 13.37
C GLU A 223 30.80 43.19 14.83
N ASP A 224 29.63 42.64 15.13
CA ASP A 224 29.15 42.30 16.47
C ASP A 224 27.80 41.56 16.34
N GLU A 225 27.78 40.31 15.83
CA GLU A 225 26.67 39.36 16.03
C GLU A 225 27.00 37.88 15.71
N ASP A 226 28.28 37.47 15.68
CA ASP A 226 28.70 36.07 15.42
C ASP A 226 28.57 35.11 16.63
N GLY A 227 28.07 35.58 17.77
CA GLY A 227 28.00 34.78 19.02
C GLY A 227 26.75 33.91 19.15
N ASP A 228 25.58 34.41 18.73
CA ASP A 228 24.29 33.71 18.94
C ASP A 228 23.99 32.70 17.81
N GLN A 229 24.57 32.88 16.61
CA GLN A 229 24.39 31.95 15.48
C GLN A 229 25.12 30.62 15.71
N ASP A 230 26.33 30.66 16.29
CA ASP A 230 27.14 29.46 16.58
C ASP A 230 26.50 28.60 17.69
N GLU A 231 25.94 29.23 18.74
CA GLU A 231 25.23 28.53 19.82
C GLU A 231 23.93 27.86 19.34
N GLY A 232 23.15 28.54 18.48
CA GLY A 232 21.93 28.00 17.89
C GLY A 232 22.21 26.82 16.95
N MET A 233 23.27 26.91 16.16
CA MET A 233 23.70 25.87 15.23
C MET A 233 24.29 24.64 15.96
N GLU A 234 25.05 24.86 17.05
CA GLU A 234 25.53 23.78 17.91
C GLU A 234 24.36 23.06 18.60
N ALA A 235 23.35 23.80 19.07
CA ALA A 235 22.13 23.23 19.65
C ALA A 235 21.38 22.36 18.63
N LEU A 236 21.26 22.82 17.38
CA LEU A 236 20.60 22.09 16.29
C LEU A 236 21.35 20.81 15.91
N ARG A 237 22.69 20.85 15.83
CA ARG A 237 23.54 19.67 15.60
C ARG A 237 23.43 18.64 16.71
N ASN A 238 23.43 19.11 17.96
CA ASN A 238 23.23 18.25 19.12
C ASN A 238 21.84 17.61 19.08
N GLN A 239 20.81 18.38 18.72
CA GLN A 239 19.45 17.85 18.58
C GLN A 239 19.34 16.83 17.45
N LYS A 240 19.90 17.09 16.27
CA LYS A 240 19.98 16.12 15.15
C LYS A 240 20.58 14.79 15.62
N LYS A 241 21.72 14.84 16.31
CA LYS A 241 22.41 13.65 16.81
C LYS A 241 21.57 12.88 17.84
N SER A 242 20.91 13.60 18.75
CA SER A 242 20.01 13.03 19.75
C SER A 242 18.77 12.39 19.11
N LEU A 243 18.18 13.05 18.11
CA LEU A 243 17.05 12.54 17.33
C LEU A 243 17.42 11.25 16.59
N LEU A 244 18.52 11.24 15.84
CA LEU A 244 19.01 10.04 15.13
C LEU A 244 19.29 8.87 16.08
N ARG A 245 19.86 9.15 17.26
CA ARG A 245 20.12 8.12 18.29
C ARG A 245 18.81 7.50 18.80
N ALA A 246 17.71 8.24 18.82
CA ALA A 246 16.38 7.78 19.25
C ALA A 246 15.58 7.10 18.13
N LEU A 247 15.68 7.59 16.89
CA LEU A 247 14.97 7.03 15.74
C LEU A 247 15.50 5.65 15.33
N LYS A 248 16.82 5.42 15.43
CA LYS A 248 17.44 4.13 15.06
C LYS A 248 16.88 2.94 15.84
N PRO A 249 16.74 2.96 17.17
CA PRO A 249 16.06 1.88 17.86
C PRO A 249 14.55 1.80 17.53
N ILE A 250 13.87 2.92 17.25
CA ILE A 250 12.46 2.91 16.82
C ILE A 250 12.30 2.14 15.50
N SER A 251 13.20 2.32 14.53
CA SER A 251 13.14 1.55 13.28
C SER A 251 13.35 0.04 13.49
N GLN A 252 14.12 -0.37 14.50
CA GLN A 252 14.37 -1.79 14.79
C GLN A 252 13.14 -2.58 15.26
N ILE A 253 12.07 -1.92 15.70
CA ILE A 253 10.86 -2.62 16.17
C ILE A 253 10.18 -3.40 15.05
N TYR A 254 10.21 -2.88 13.82
CA TYR A 254 9.55 -3.47 12.67
C TYR A 254 10.15 -4.84 12.30
N PRO A 255 11.45 -4.98 11.99
CA PRO A 255 12.03 -6.28 11.64
C PRO A 255 11.93 -7.29 12.81
N ALA A 256 11.97 -6.81 14.06
CA ALA A 256 11.78 -7.66 15.24
C ALA A 256 10.36 -8.23 15.29
N ILE A 257 9.33 -7.38 15.14
CA ILE A 257 7.92 -7.79 15.14
C ILE A 257 7.62 -8.71 13.94
N ILE A 258 8.10 -8.38 12.73
CA ILE A 258 7.93 -9.21 11.54
C ILE A 258 8.49 -10.61 11.78
N THR A 259 9.72 -10.70 12.29
CA THR A 259 10.43 -11.98 12.44
C THR A 259 9.85 -12.84 13.56
N HIS A 260 9.56 -12.24 14.72
CA HIS A 260 9.24 -12.99 15.93
C HIS A 260 7.74 -13.10 16.22
N ARG A 261 6.91 -12.20 15.68
CA ARG A 261 5.47 -12.15 15.98
C ARG A 261 4.62 -12.44 14.76
N LEU A 262 4.92 -11.85 13.61
CA LEU A 262 4.14 -12.12 12.40
C LEU A 262 4.52 -13.47 11.78
N LYS A 263 5.81 -13.73 11.54
CA LYS A 263 6.27 -14.98 10.89
C LYS A 263 6.35 -16.20 11.82
N LYS A 264 6.72 -16.00 13.09
CA LYS A 264 7.01 -17.10 14.04
C LYS A 264 6.09 -17.15 15.26
N GLY A 265 5.18 -16.18 15.42
CA GLY A 265 4.44 -15.98 16.67
C GLY A 265 3.21 -16.86 16.87
N GLY A 266 2.88 -17.75 15.94
CA GLY A 266 1.72 -18.66 16.06
C GLY A 266 0.37 -17.97 15.84
N LEU A 267 0.31 -16.92 15.03
CA LEU A 267 -0.94 -16.22 14.69
C LEU A 267 -1.87 -17.14 13.90
N THR A 268 -3.13 -17.25 14.34
CA THR A 268 -4.17 -18.04 13.69
C THR A 268 -5.30 -17.14 13.20
N THR A 269 -5.64 -17.22 11.91
CA THR A 269 -6.65 -16.35 11.28
C THR A 269 -8.09 -16.65 11.69
N SER A 270 -8.32 -17.66 12.53
CA SER A 270 -9.64 -18.04 13.03
C SER A 270 -9.97 -17.43 14.40
N ASP A 271 -8.99 -16.85 15.10
CA ASP A 271 -9.20 -16.25 16.41
C ASP A 271 -9.47 -14.74 16.29
N LYS A 272 -10.74 -14.35 16.46
CA LYS A 272 -11.19 -12.95 16.40
C LYS A 272 -10.44 -12.04 17.38
N THR A 273 -10.00 -12.56 18.52
CA THR A 273 -9.25 -11.78 19.51
C THR A 273 -7.83 -11.45 19.01
N GLN A 274 -7.18 -12.41 18.34
CA GLN A 274 -5.89 -12.21 17.70
C GLN A 274 -5.99 -11.23 16.54
N ILE A 275 -7.08 -11.29 15.75
CA ILE A 275 -7.33 -10.36 14.64
C ILE A 275 -7.52 -8.93 15.15
N GLY A 276 -8.36 -8.67 16.15
CA GLY A 276 -8.53 -7.32 16.71
C GLY A 276 -7.24 -6.76 17.32
N LYS A 277 -6.43 -7.63 17.95
CA LYS A 277 -5.11 -7.27 18.46
C LYS A 277 -4.12 -6.96 17.32
N LEU A 278 -4.17 -7.70 16.22
CA LEU A 278 -3.39 -7.45 15.01
C LEU A 278 -3.77 -6.13 14.35
N GLU A 279 -5.05 -5.77 14.31
CA GLU A 279 -5.50 -4.46 13.81
C GLU A 279 -4.94 -3.32 14.66
N THR A 280 -5.01 -3.45 15.98
CA THR A 280 -4.46 -2.45 16.90
C THR A 280 -2.94 -2.30 16.73
N LEU A 281 -2.23 -3.42 16.60
CA LEU A 281 -0.79 -3.43 16.31
C LEU A 281 -0.48 -2.70 14.99
N THR A 282 -1.24 -3.03 13.95
CA THR A 282 -1.09 -2.46 12.60
C THR A 282 -1.32 -0.94 12.64
N SER A 283 -2.36 -0.47 13.32
CA SER A 283 -2.64 0.96 13.47
C SER A 283 -1.53 1.70 14.22
N ASN A 284 -0.97 1.12 15.28
CA ASN A 284 0.14 1.75 16.00
C ASN A 284 1.37 1.86 15.10
N LEU A 285 1.77 0.77 14.42
CA LEU A 285 2.94 0.75 13.54
C LEU A 285 2.77 1.67 12.32
N GLN A 286 1.55 1.86 11.83
CA GLN A 286 1.25 2.76 10.71
C GLN A 286 1.47 4.23 11.06
N SER A 287 1.22 4.62 12.31
CA SER A 287 1.33 6.04 12.73
C SER A 287 2.76 6.46 13.11
N VAL A 288 3.68 5.52 13.31
CA VAL A 288 5.07 5.85 13.68
C VAL A 288 5.80 6.63 12.56
N PRO A 289 5.74 6.26 11.26
CA PRO A 289 6.36 7.03 10.19
C PRO A 289 5.90 8.50 10.17
N ASP A 290 4.59 8.75 10.31
CA ASP A 290 4.04 10.12 10.35
C ASP A 290 4.67 10.94 11.49
N HIS A 291 4.83 10.36 12.68
CA HIS A 291 5.49 11.06 13.79
C HIS A 291 7.00 11.27 13.57
N VAL A 292 7.65 10.38 12.81
CA VAL A 292 9.08 10.52 12.47
C VAL A 292 9.27 11.64 11.45
N ASP A 293 8.42 11.68 10.43
CA ASP A 293 8.40 12.73 9.41
C ASP A 293 8.17 14.11 10.03
N GLU A 294 7.16 14.25 10.89
CA GLU A 294 6.87 15.49 11.61
C GLU A 294 8.01 15.89 12.57
N ALA A 295 8.73 14.93 13.16
CA ALA A 295 9.89 15.22 14.01
C ALA A 295 11.08 15.74 13.19
N ALA A 296 11.32 15.17 12.00
CA ALA A 296 12.35 15.62 11.07
C ALA A 296 12.00 17.00 10.49
N GLY A 297 10.76 17.19 10.03
CA GLY A 297 10.25 18.47 9.53
C GLY A 297 10.35 19.58 10.57
N SER A 298 9.97 19.31 11.82
CA SER A 298 10.12 20.29 12.91
C SER A 298 11.59 20.66 13.16
N LEU A 299 12.52 19.73 12.96
CA LEU A 299 13.95 20.02 13.09
C LEU A 299 14.46 20.89 11.93
N TYR A 300 14.02 20.63 10.70
CA TYR A 300 14.34 21.47 9.54
C TYR A 300 13.79 22.90 9.70
N GLU A 301 12.64 23.05 10.35
CA GLU A 301 12.04 24.35 10.67
C GLU A 301 12.62 25.00 11.94
N HIS A 302 13.72 24.45 12.49
CA HIS A 302 14.38 24.93 13.71
C HIS A 302 13.46 24.95 14.95
N ASN A 303 12.38 24.17 14.93
CA ASN A 303 11.40 24.05 16.01
C ASN A 303 11.71 22.82 16.90
N LEU A 304 12.63 23.03 17.84
CA LEU A 304 13.14 21.97 18.71
C LEU A 304 12.05 21.40 19.65
N ASP A 305 11.10 22.22 20.10
CA ASP A 305 10.01 21.80 21.00
C ASP A 305 9.09 20.79 20.30
N ASP A 306 8.67 21.07 19.06
CA ASP A 306 7.83 20.15 18.29
C ASP A 306 8.61 18.91 17.85
N CYS A 307 9.90 19.04 17.52
CA CYS A 307 10.78 17.89 17.28
C CYS A 307 10.77 16.93 18.47
N ILE A 308 10.96 17.42 19.69
CA ILE A 308 10.96 16.59 20.91
C ILE A 308 9.57 15.99 21.16
N ARG A 309 8.50 16.78 20.94
CA ARG A 309 7.12 16.32 21.11
C ARG A 309 6.81 15.15 20.17
N PHE A 310 7.10 15.28 18.88
CA PHE A 310 6.82 14.25 17.88
C PHE A 310 7.69 13.01 18.07
N LEU A 311 8.97 13.16 18.43
CA LEU A 311 9.80 12.02 18.84
C LEU A 311 9.19 11.28 20.05
N GLY A 312 8.67 12.03 21.02
CA GLY A 312 7.94 11.46 22.16
C GLY A 312 6.72 10.65 21.72
N LEU A 313 5.94 11.14 20.76
CA LEU A 313 4.80 10.43 20.19
C LEU A 313 5.21 9.17 19.43
N ALA A 314 6.28 9.23 18.63
CA ALA A 314 6.84 8.07 17.93
C ALA A 314 7.24 6.98 18.92
N LYS A 315 7.94 7.34 20.02
CA LYS A 315 8.31 6.42 21.10
C LYS A 315 7.09 5.79 21.78
N VAL A 316 6.14 6.61 22.23
CA VAL A 316 4.94 6.13 22.94
C VAL A 316 4.15 5.15 22.07
N THR A 317 4.05 5.45 20.77
CA THR A 317 3.35 4.61 19.81
C THR A 317 4.09 3.30 19.55
N ALA A 318 5.42 3.36 19.35
CA ALA A 318 6.27 2.18 19.24
C ALA A 318 6.20 1.28 20.48
N ASP A 319 6.18 1.88 21.67
CA ASP A 319 6.09 1.16 22.93
C ASP A 319 4.75 0.44 23.10
N LYS A 320 3.63 1.09 22.72
CA LYS A 320 2.31 0.46 22.66
C LYS A 320 2.28 -0.71 21.68
N ALA A 321 2.92 -0.57 20.50
CA ALA A 321 3.01 -1.65 19.53
C ALA A 321 3.75 -2.86 20.11
N ILE A 322 4.90 -2.64 20.77
CA ILE A 322 5.65 -3.69 21.44
C ILE A 322 4.84 -4.31 22.58
N GLU A 323 4.18 -3.51 23.40
CA GLU A 323 3.39 -3.96 24.55
C GLU A 323 2.35 -5.01 24.16
N LEU A 324 1.63 -4.72 23.07
CA LEU A 324 0.62 -5.62 22.53
C LEU A 324 1.24 -6.99 22.25
N VAL A 325 2.44 -7.04 21.68
CA VAL A 325 3.07 -8.29 21.26
C VAL A 325 4.25 -8.71 22.12
N VAL A 326 4.29 -8.35 23.41
CA VAL A 326 5.38 -8.79 24.30
C VAL A 326 5.47 -10.32 24.35
N THR A 327 4.33 -11.00 24.44
CA THR A 327 4.23 -12.46 24.37
C THR A 327 3.82 -12.93 22.97
N PRO A 328 4.15 -14.17 22.58
CA PRO A 328 3.60 -14.80 21.38
C PRO A 328 2.07 -14.82 21.34
N TRP A 329 1.48 -15.04 20.16
CA TRP A 329 0.01 -15.04 19.98
C TRP A 329 -0.66 -16.27 20.60
N SER A 330 0.02 -17.42 20.56
CA SER A 330 -0.52 -18.71 20.99
C SER A 330 -0.15 -19.11 22.42
N THR A 331 0.90 -18.52 22.99
CA THR A 331 1.47 -18.93 24.28
C THR A 331 1.86 -17.73 25.12
N SER A 332 1.68 -17.83 26.43
CA SER A 332 2.13 -16.81 27.40
C SER A 332 3.57 -17.01 27.88
N GLU A 333 4.32 -17.95 27.32
CA GLU A 333 5.72 -18.19 27.68
C GLU A 333 6.63 -17.09 27.14
N GLU A 334 7.61 -16.67 27.97
CA GLU A 334 8.60 -15.69 27.56
C GLU A 334 9.55 -16.29 26.52
N ASP A 335 9.73 -15.58 25.40
CA ASP A 335 10.67 -15.97 24.36
C ASP A 335 11.80 -14.94 24.21
N LYS A 336 12.68 -15.17 23.23
CA LYS A 336 13.79 -14.24 22.93
C LYS A 336 13.31 -12.82 22.64
N PHE A 337 12.12 -12.66 22.03
CA PHE A 337 11.57 -11.34 21.76
C PHE A 337 11.05 -10.67 23.03
N THR A 338 10.47 -11.42 23.98
CA THR A 338 10.07 -10.88 25.29
C THR A 338 11.26 -10.31 26.07
N VAL A 339 12.43 -10.96 26.00
CA VAL A 339 13.66 -10.44 26.60
C VAL A 339 14.14 -9.20 25.83
N TRP A 340 14.17 -9.28 24.50
CA TRP A 340 14.56 -8.16 23.64
C TRP A 340 13.70 -6.92 23.85
N SER A 341 12.37 -7.06 24.00
CA SER A 341 11.47 -5.93 24.23
C SER A 341 11.75 -5.22 25.55
N LYS A 342 12.10 -5.97 26.61
CA LYS A 342 12.52 -5.39 27.90
C LYS A 342 13.81 -4.59 27.75
N THR A 343 14.79 -5.12 27.00
CA THR A 343 16.05 -4.41 26.71
C THR A 343 15.82 -3.17 25.87
N TRP A 344 15.01 -3.27 24.81
CA TRP A 344 14.67 -2.14 23.95
C TRP A 344 14.02 -1.00 24.74
N ARG A 345 13.08 -1.31 25.63
CA ARG A 345 12.43 -0.31 26.50
C ARG A 345 13.43 0.41 27.40
N LYS A 346 14.42 -0.31 27.94
CA LYS A 346 15.49 0.30 28.74
C LYS A 346 16.32 1.26 27.89
N VAL A 347 16.79 0.81 26.71
CA VAL A 347 17.57 1.64 25.79
C VAL A 347 16.78 2.89 25.38
N MET A 348 15.50 2.76 25.05
CA MET A 348 14.63 3.90 24.72
C MET A 348 14.33 4.83 25.90
N GLY A 349 14.41 4.33 27.12
CA GLY A 349 14.37 5.15 28.33
C GLY A 349 15.60 6.04 28.39
N ASP A 350 16.78 5.43 28.31
CA ASP A 350 18.09 6.09 28.41
C ASP A 350 18.31 7.09 27.26
N VAL A 351 17.93 6.74 26.04
CA VAL A 351 18.15 7.60 24.87
C VAL A 351 17.26 8.84 24.88
N ILE A 352 16.03 8.76 25.39
CA ILE A 352 15.11 9.91 25.41
C ILE A 352 15.36 10.83 26.61
N SER A 353 15.95 10.33 27.71
CA SER A 353 16.46 11.22 28.74
C SER A 353 17.59 12.11 28.22
N ASP A 354 18.37 11.64 27.23
CA ASP A 354 19.44 12.41 26.60
C ASP A 354 18.94 13.44 25.57
N VAL A 355 17.67 13.36 25.14
CA VAL A 355 17.06 14.24 24.11
C VAL A 355 16.32 15.44 24.73
N ARG A 356 16.03 15.41 26.04
CA ARG A 356 15.48 16.57 26.74
C ARG A 356 16.64 17.47 27.18
N PRO A 357 16.57 18.79 26.94
CA PRO A 357 17.61 19.73 27.37
C PRO A 357 17.81 19.73 28.89
#